data_AF-A0ABD4KVR2-F1
#
_entry.id   AF-A0ABD4KVR2-F1
#
_cell.length_a   1.000
_cell.length_b   1.000
_cell.length_c   1.000
_cell.angle_alpha   90.00
_cell.angle_beta   90.00
_cell.angle_gamma   90.00
#
_symmetry.space_group_name_H-M   'P 1'
#
loop_
_entity.id
_entity.type
_entity.pdbx_description
1 polymer ?
#
loop_
_entity_poly.entity_id
_entity_poly.type
_entity_poly.pdbx_seq_one_letter_code
_entity_poly.pdbx_strand_id
1 'polypeptide(L)'
;NLKIDCLVRREITDPDKLQYAKDMGFPDYYLGIDYIGAKKAGKRIHWLAPSTYPVIEMILERVKELTNKQRALLIYYRESDFTYFLPDAIRELPEDEVESRELVGHV
;
A
#
# COMPACT_ATOMS: atom_id res chain seq x y z
N ASN A 1 -0.71 1.16 -11.64
CA ASN A 1 -0.93 1.92 -10.38
C ASN A 1 -0.69 1.00 -9.19
N LEU A 2 0.35 1.23 -8.38
CA LEU A 2 0.57 0.44 -7.15
C LEU A 2 -0.50 0.89 -6.16
N LYS A 3 -1.54 0.08 -5.95
CA LYS A 3 -2.54 0.42 -4.94
C LYS A 3 -1.86 0.43 -3.57
N ILE A 4 -1.72 1.63 -3.01
CA ILE A 4 -1.24 1.85 -1.64
C ILE A 4 -2.41 1.71 -0.69
N ASP A 5 -3.61 2.13 -1.12
CA ASP A 5 -4.82 2.02 -0.34
C ASP A 5 -5.74 0.94 -0.90
N CYS A 6 -5.82 -0.17 -0.19
CA CYS A 6 -6.74 -1.27 -0.47
C CYS A 6 -7.88 -1.34 0.53
N LEU A 7 -7.89 -0.52 1.59
CA LEU A 7 -8.99 -0.53 2.54
C LEU A 7 -10.18 0.24 2.00
N VAL A 8 -11.36 -0.35 2.16
CA VAL A 8 -12.64 0.23 1.80
C VAL A 8 -13.46 0.34 3.08
N ARG A 9 -13.84 1.56 3.43
CA ARG A 9 -14.81 1.82 4.51
C ARG A 9 -16.17 2.15 3.91
N ARG A 10 -17.23 1.58 4.47
CA ARG A 10 -18.62 1.89 4.10
C ARG A 10 -19.48 2.02 5.33
N GLU A 11 -20.36 3.00 5.31
CA GLU A 11 -21.35 3.20 6.37
C GLU A 11 -22.32 2.02 6.46
N ILE A 12 -22.76 1.69 7.68
CA ILE A 12 -23.87 0.79 7.92
C ILE A 12 -25.18 1.59 7.81
N THR A 13 -25.86 1.48 6.68
CA THR A 13 -27.11 2.23 6.42
C THR A 13 -28.36 1.52 6.95
N ASP A 14 -28.25 0.25 7.32
CA ASP A 14 -29.33 -0.57 7.88
C ASP A 14 -29.43 -0.31 9.39
N PRO A 15 -30.54 0.26 9.90
CA PRO A 15 -30.68 0.63 11.30
C PRO A 15 -30.52 -0.54 12.28
N ASP A 16 -31.00 -1.72 11.92
CA ASP A 16 -30.94 -2.90 12.79
C ASP A 16 -29.49 -3.38 12.93
N LYS A 17 -28.74 -3.36 11.83
CA LYS A 17 -27.31 -3.73 11.84
C LYS A 17 -26.46 -2.69 12.55
N LEU A 18 -26.80 -1.41 12.40
CA LEU A 18 -26.11 -0.33 13.10
C LEU A 18 -26.35 -0.43 14.61
N GLN A 19 -27.58 -0.73 15.03
CA GLN A 19 -27.90 -0.93 16.44
C GLN A 19 -27.16 -2.15 17.00
N TYR A 20 -27.17 -3.28 16.28
CA TYR A 20 -26.41 -4.46 16.67
C TYR A 20 -24.91 -4.18 16.84
N ALA A 21 -24.31 -3.41 15.92
CA ALA A 21 -22.90 -3.03 16.02
C ALA A 21 -22.63 -2.22 17.30
N LYS A 22 -23.49 -1.25 17.64
CA LYS A 22 -23.39 -0.46 18.88
C LYS A 22 -23.53 -1.35 20.12
N ASP A 23 -24.50 -2.24 20.13
CA ASP A 23 -24.76 -3.14 21.26
C ASP A 23 -23.57 -4.06 21.55
N MET A 24 -22.82 -4.44 20.51
CA MET A 24 -21.61 -5.26 20.58
C MET A 24 -20.31 -4.45 20.76
N GLY A 25 -20.38 -3.12 20.80
CA GLY A 25 -19.20 -2.25 20.84
C GLY A 25 -18.33 -2.31 19.57
N PHE A 26 -18.92 -2.67 18.43
CA PHE A 26 -18.28 -2.70 17.12
C PHE A 26 -18.33 -1.33 16.43
N PRO A 27 -17.43 -1.08 15.46
CA PRO A 27 -17.49 0.12 14.63
C PRO A 27 -18.79 0.23 13.83
N ASP A 28 -19.22 1.46 13.57
CA ASP A 28 -20.42 1.82 12.81
C ASP A 28 -20.23 1.76 11.27
N TYR A 29 -19.19 1.07 10.83
CA TYR A 29 -18.84 0.92 9.42
C TYR A 29 -18.37 -0.50 9.09
N TYR A 30 -18.58 -0.89 7.83
CA TYR A 30 -17.94 -2.04 7.22
C TYR A 30 -16.52 -1.70 6.78
N LEU A 31 -15.55 -2.52 7.16
CA LEU A 31 -14.20 -2.48 6.63
C LEU A 31 -13.97 -3.65 5.68
N GLY A 32 -13.39 -3.39 4.52
CA GLY A 32 -13.04 -4.42 3.55
C GLY A 32 -11.71 -4.18 2.87
N ILE A 33 -11.17 -5.23 2.25
CA ILE A 33 -9.94 -5.17 1.46
C ILE A 33 -10.30 -5.34 -0.03
N ASP A 34 -10.00 -4.33 -0.85
CA ASP A 34 -10.13 -4.36 -2.31
C ASP A 34 -8.90 -5.04 -2.95
N TYR A 35 -9.12 -6.16 -3.63
CA TYR A 35 -8.07 -6.94 -4.28
C TYR A 35 -8.52 -7.49 -5.65
N ILE A 36 -7.53 -7.92 -6.45
CA ILE A 36 -7.78 -8.66 -7.69
C ILE A 36 -7.70 -10.14 -7.36
N GLY A 37 -8.80 -10.85 -7.53
CA GLY A 37 -8.87 -12.29 -7.30
C GLY A 37 -8.01 -13.07 -8.30
N ALA A 38 -7.47 -14.21 -7.86
CA ALA A 38 -6.70 -15.10 -8.71
C ALA A 38 -7.53 -15.65 -9.89
N LYS A 39 -6.85 -16.19 -10.91
CA LYS A 39 -7.46 -16.95 -12.01
C LYS A 39 -8.62 -16.23 -12.73
N LYS A 40 -8.46 -14.94 -13.05
CA LYS A 40 -9.48 -14.10 -13.72
C LYS A 40 -10.78 -13.92 -12.92
N ALA A 41 -10.76 -14.12 -11.60
CA ALA A 41 -11.93 -13.86 -10.74
C ALA A 41 -12.32 -12.38 -10.63
N GLY A 42 -11.51 -11.48 -11.18
CA GLY A 42 -11.79 -10.05 -11.26
C GLY A 42 -11.61 -9.33 -9.93
N LYS A 43 -12.11 -8.09 -9.86
CA LYS A 43 -12.02 -7.25 -8.66
C LYS A 43 -13.01 -7.73 -7.59
N ARG A 44 -12.56 -7.78 -6.33
CA ARG A 44 -13.34 -8.23 -5.17
C ARG A 44 -13.06 -7.35 -3.96
N ILE A 45 -14.03 -7.29 -3.05
CA ILE A 45 -13.85 -6.75 -1.70
C ILE A 45 -14.06 -7.90 -0.72
N HIS A 46 -13.06 -8.19 0.11
CA HIS A 46 -13.21 -9.10 1.24
C HIS A 46 -13.63 -8.29 2.47
N TRP A 47 -14.88 -8.44 2.91
CA TRP A 47 -15.40 -7.78 4.11
C TRP A 47 -14.89 -8.48 5.36
N LEU A 48 -14.41 -7.68 6.31
CA LEU A 48 -13.73 -8.16 7.50
C LEU A 48 -14.73 -8.33 8.66
N ALA A 49 -14.40 -9.21 9.60
CA ALA A 49 -15.10 -9.25 10.87
C ALA A 49 -14.67 -8.05 11.73
N PRO A 50 -15.59 -7.35 12.44
CA PRO A 50 -15.27 -6.17 13.25
C PRO A 50 -14.11 -6.37 14.24
N SER A 51 -14.04 -7.55 14.87
CA SER A 51 -12.97 -7.90 15.81
C SER A 51 -11.56 -7.91 15.19
N THR A 52 -11.46 -7.96 13.86
CA THR A 52 -10.18 -8.01 13.13
C THR A 52 -9.71 -6.64 12.64
N TYR A 53 -10.53 -5.59 12.75
CA TYR A 53 -10.18 -4.28 12.16
C TYR A 53 -8.87 -3.72 12.72
N PRO A 54 -8.64 -3.69 14.05
CA PRO A 54 -7.43 -3.05 14.59
C PRO A 54 -6.13 -3.71 14.11
N VAL A 55 -6.11 -5.04 14.04
CA VAL A 55 -4.93 -5.79 13.59
C VAL A 55 -4.69 -5.61 12.10
N ILE A 56 -5.73 -5.57 11.27
CA ILE A 56 -5.59 -5.37 9.83
C ILE A 56 -5.10 -3.95 9.51
N GLU A 57 -5.66 -2.94 10.17
CA GLU A 57 -5.23 -1.55 10.01
C GLU A 57 -3.76 -1.37 10.40
N MET A 58 -3.38 -1.91 11.55
CA MET A 58 -1.98 -1.92 12.01
C MET A 58 -1.05 -2.62 11.00
N ILE A 59 -1.42 -3.82 10.52
CA ILE A 59 -0.60 -4.55 9.53
C ILE A 59 -0.42 -3.71 8.27
N LEU A 60 -1.49 -3.09 7.77
CA LEU A 60 -1.40 -2.29 6.56
C LEU A 60 -0.52 -1.06 6.75
N GLU A 61 -0.66 -0.37 7.88
CA GLU A 61 0.20 0.77 8.25
C GLU A 61 1.67 0.35 8.30
N ARG A 62 1.99 -0.73 9.02
CA ARG A 62 3.37 -1.25 9.11
C ARG A 62 3.93 -1.68 7.77
N VAL A 63 3.14 -2.32 6.91
CA VAL A 63 3.59 -2.71 5.57
C VAL A 63 3.81 -1.47 4.70
N LYS A 64 2.96 -0.43 4.81
CA LYS A 64 3.16 0.84 4.10
C LYS A 64 4.48 1.50 4.52
N GLU A 65 4.75 1.58 5.82
CA GLU A 65 6.01 2.10 6.36
C GLU A 65 7.22 1.31 5.85
N LEU A 66 7.19 -0.02 6.02
CA LEU A 66 8.29 -0.91 5.66
C LEU A 66 8.62 -0.87 4.16
N THR A 67 7.59 -0.71 3.32
CA THR A 67 7.74 -0.75 1.85
C THR A 67 7.85 0.64 1.21
N ASN A 68 7.86 1.73 1.99
CA ASN A 68 7.80 3.09 1.46
C ASN A 68 8.93 3.40 0.47
N LYS A 69 10.19 3.17 0.88
CA LYS A 69 11.37 3.43 0.03
C LYS A 69 11.33 2.63 -1.28
N GLN A 70 10.98 1.36 -1.20
CA GLN A 70 10.88 0.47 -2.37
C GLN A 70 9.76 0.90 -3.32
N ARG A 71 8.62 1.38 -2.79
CA ARG A 71 7.52 1.90 -3.60
C ARG A 71 7.91 3.21 -4.30
N ALA A 72 8.59 4.12 -3.63
CA ALA A 72 9.11 5.34 -4.23
C ALA A 72 10.04 5.03 -5.41
N LEU A 73 10.96 4.08 -5.22
CA LEU A 73 11.86 3.61 -6.27
C LEU A 73 11.13 2.99 -7.46
N LEU A 74 10.11 2.15 -7.21
CA LEU A 74 9.29 1.56 -8.27
C LEU A 74 8.44 2.58 -9.03
N ILE A 75 8.01 3.66 -8.38
CA ILE A 75 7.31 4.77 -9.03
C ILE A 75 8.28 5.47 -9.98
N TYR A 76 9.47 5.83 -9.48
CA TYR A 76 10.53 6.44 -10.27
C TYR A 76 10.88 5.60 -11.52
N TYR A 77 11.10 4.30 -11.37
CA TYR A 77 11.41 3.42 -12.52
C TYR A 77 10.30 3.42 -13.57
N ARG A 78 9.03 3.42 -13.13
CA ARG A 78 7.90 3.48 -14.08
C ARG A 78 7.81 4.82 -14.79
N GLU A 79 8.08 5.92 -14.09
CA GLU A 79 8.09 7.26 -14.69
C GLU A 79 9.25 7.42 -15.69
N SER A 80 10.34 6.66 -15.52
CA SER A 80 11.44 6.59 -16.48
C SER A 80 11.23 5.59 -17.63
N ASP A 81 10.05 4.97 -17.77
CA ASP A 81 9.82 3.84 -18.69
C ASP A 81 10.84 2.70 -18.54
N PHE A 82 11.34 2.50 -17.32
CA PHE A 82 12.37 1.51 -16.99
C PHE A 82 13.65 1.65 -17.82
N THR A 83 13.95 2.87 -18.28
CA THR A 83 15.20 3.15 -19.01
C THR A 83 16.36 3.48 -18.06
N TYR A 84 16.06 3.78 -16.79
CA TYR A 84 17.06 4.12 -15.78
C TYR A 84 16.76 3.44 -14.43
N PHE A 85 17.77 2.80 -13.86
CA PHE A 85 17.68 2.05 -12.61
C PHE A 85 18.66 2.51 -11.53
N LEU A 86 19.45 3.55 -11.83
CA LEU A 86 20.47 4.05 -10.93
C LEU A 86 19.85 5.08 -9.96
N PRO A 87 20.29 5.13 -8.69
CA PRO A 87 19.92 6.20 -7.77
C PRO A 87 20.25 7.58 -8.33
N ASP A 88 19.49 8.60 -7.94
CA ASP A 88 19.73 9.99 -8.38
C ASP A 88 21.15 10.46 -8.11
N ALA A 89 21.75 10.02 -7.00
CA ALA A 89 23.13 10.36 -6.65
C ALA A 89 24.16 9.90 -7.70
N ILE A 90 23.89 8.82 -8.45
CA ILE A 90 24.76 8.37 -9.55
C ILE A 90 24.39 9.11 -10.85
N ARG A 91 23.10 9.41 -11.04
CA ARG A 91 22.58 10.12 -12.22
C ARG A 91 23.08 11.57 -12.32
N GLU A 92 23.27 12.22 -11.20
CA GLU A 92 23.71 13.63 -11.13
C GLU A 92 25.22 13.80 -11.27
N LEU A 93 25.98 12.71 -11.39
CA LEU A 93 27.40 12.79 -11.62
C LEU A 93 27.67 13.33 -13.03
N PRO A 94 28.62 14.27 -13.17
CA PRO A 94 28.89 14.93 -14.45
C PRO A 94 29.61 14.02 -15.46
N GLU A 95 30.07 12.85 -15.02
CA GLU A 95 30.95 11.95 -15.74
C GLU A 95 30.22 10.64 -16.05
N ASP A 96 30.44 10.07 -17.24
CA ASP A 96 29.83 8.81 -17.68
C ASP A 96 30.47 7.59 -16.99
N GLU A 97 31.63 7.77 -16.37
CA GLU A 97 32.35 6.77 -15.59
C GLU A 97 32.44 7.21 -14.13
N VAL A 98 32.26 6.27 -13.21
CA VAL A 98 32.27 6.53 -11.76
C VAL A 98 33.13 5.47 -11.11
N GLU A 99 34.07 5.89 -10.26
CA GLU A 99 34.90 4.93 -9.53
C GLU A 99 34.13 4.34 -8.34
N SER A 100 34.36 3.06 -8.03
CA SER A 100 33.64 2.37 -6.95
C SER A 100 33.77 3.04 -5.57
N ARG A 101 34.84 3.81 -5.33
CA ARG A 101 35.03 4.56 -4.07
C ARG A 101 34.10 5.75 -3.94
N GLU A 102 33.62 6.30 -5.05
CA GLU A 102 32.74 7.46 -5.11
C GLU A 102 31.28 7.07 -4.86
N LEU A 103 30.98 5.77 -4.90
CA LEU A 103 29.67 5.23 -4.56
C LEU A 103 29.48 5.01 -3.04
N VAL A 104 30.54 5.14 -2.23
CA VAL A 104 30.47 4.89 -0.79
C VAL A 104 29.66 5.99 -0.09
N GLY A 105 28.50 5.62 0.47
CA GLY A 105 27.58 6.55 1.15
C GLY A 105 26.43 7.07 0.29
N HIS A 106 26.42 6.74 -1.01
CA HIS A 106 25.33 7.06 -1.95
C HIS A 106 24.43 5.87 -2.30
N VAL A 107 24.77 4.67 -1.80
CA VAL A 107 24.05 3.40 -2.00
C VAL A 107 23.63 2.81 -0.65
#